data_AF-A0A357Z3F5-F1
#
_entry.id   AF-A0A357Z3F5-F1
#
_cell.length_a   1.000
_cell.length_b   1.000
_cell.length_c   1.000
_cell.angle_alpha   90.00
_cell.angle_beta   90.00
_cell.angle_gamma   90.00
#
_symmetry.space_group_name_H-M   'P 1'
#
loop_
_entity.id
_entity.type
_entity.pdbx_description
1 polymer ?
#
loop_
_entity_poly.entity_id
_entity_poly.type
_entity_poly.pdbx_seq_one_letter_code
_entity_poly.pdbx_strand_id
1 'polypeptide(L)'
;MIRMPLGKQELTFLREVLPFWGRLTDAQREAVGQKSVLRHFPAGAPLHSGPNDCAGLYVIRSGQVRSYILSEEGREVTLFRLYERDVCIFSASCIMKNIQFD
;
A
#
# COMPACT_ATOMS: atom_id res chain seq x y z
N MET A 1 7.58 15.87 0.98
CA MET A 1 7.61 14.54 0.31
C MET A 1 7.55 14.75 -1.20
N ILE A 2 8.61 14.38 -1.93
CA ILE A 2 8.68 14.58 -3.39
C ILE A 2 7.91 13.44 -4.07
N ARG A 3 6.89 13.78 -4.86
CA ARG A 3 6.09 12.84 -5.63
C ARG A 3 6.82 12.55 -6.95
N MET A 4 7.57 11.45 -7.02
CA MET A 4 8.17 11.02 -8.28
C MET A 4 7.15 10.17 -9.08
N PRO A 5 6.86 10.54 -10.35
CA PRO A 5 6.07 9.69 -11.23
C PRO A 5 6.79 8.36 -11.49
N LEU A 6 6.02 7.31 -11.78
CA LEU A 6 6.58 5.98 -12.04
C LEU A 6 7.35 5.98 -13.37
N GLY A 7 8.52 5.34 -13.39
CA GLY A 7 9.26 5.04 -14.60
C GLY A 7 8.87 3.67 -15.17
N LYS A 8 9.54 3.30 -16.27
CA LYS A 8 9.31 2.01 -16.96
C LYS A 8 9.54 0.80 -16.05
N GLN A 9 10.52 0.88 -15.15
CA GLN A 9 10.85 -0.22 -14.22
C GLN A 9 9.73 -0.44 -13.20
N GLU A 10 9.18 0.64 -12.63
CA GLU A 10 8.09 0.56 -11.66
C GLU A 10 6.80 0.02 -12.28
N LEU A 11 6.52 0.38 -13.54
CA LEU A 11 5.37 -0.16 -14.27
C LEU A 11 5.52 -1.66 -14.54
N THR A 12 6.72 -2.11 -14.92
CA THR A 12 7.00 -3.55 -15.08
C THR A 12 6.81 -4.29 -13.75
N PHE A 13 7.31 -3.73 -12.65
CA PHE A 13 7.14 -4.32 -11.32
C PHE A 13 5.65 -4.46 -10.94
N LEU A 14 4.83 -3.42 -11.14
CA LEU A 14 3.39 -3.50 -10.87
C LEU A 14 2.69 -4.56 -11.72
N ARG A 15 3.10 -4.71 -13.00
CA ARG A 15 2.56 -5.74 -13.89
C ARG A 15 2.86 -7.15 -13.40
N GLU A 16 4.04 -7.38 -12.82
CA GLU A 16 4.44 -8.69 -12.30
C GLU A 16 3.78 -9.01 -10.96
N VAL A 17 3.59 -8.01 -10.10
CA VAL A 17 3.07 -8.20 -8.75
C VAL A 17 1.55 -8.25 -8.70
N LEU A 18 0.85 -7.47 -9.53
CA LEU A 18 -0.61 -7.43 -9.50
C LEU A 18 -1.20 -8.57 -10.35
N PRO A 19 -1.77 -9.64 -9.75
CA PRO A 19 -2.21 -10.83 -10.50
C PRO A 19 -3.37 -10.53 -11.46
N PHE A 20 -4.05 -9.42 -11.27
CA PHE A 20 -5.15 -8.97 -12.13
C PHE A 20 -4.71 -8.04 -13.26
N TRP A 21 -3.43 -7.71 -13.40
CA TRP A 21 -2.95 -6.73 -14.38
C TRP A 21 -3.40 -7.06 -15.82
N GLY A 22 -3.34 -8.34 -16.19
CA GLY A 22 -3.76 -8.82 -17.52
C GLY A 22 -5.26 -8.63 -17.81
N ARG A 23 -6.08 -8.41 -16.77
CA ARG A 23 -7.53 -8.18 -16.91
C ARG A 23 -7.91 -6.70 -16.98
N LEU A 24 -6.95 -5.79 -16.79
CA LEU A 24 -7.21 -4.36 -16.91
C LEU A 24 -7.41 -3.97 -18.38
N THR A 25 -8.23 -2.96 -18.63
CA THR A 25 -8.27 -2.27 -19.94
C THR A 25 -7.04 -1.37 -20.11
N ASP A 26 -6.77 -0.91 -21.33
CA ASP A 26 -5.66 0.04 -21.55
C ASP A 26 -5.84 1.33 -20.75
N ALA A 27 -7.06 1.87 -20.71
CA ALA A 27 -7.39 3.05 -19.90
C ALA A 27 -7.17 2.79 -18.40
N GLN A 28 -7.48 1.59 -17.90
CA GLN A 28 -7.23 1.23 -16.50
C GLN A 28 -5.72 1.07 -16.21
N ARG A 29 -4.95 0.46 -17.12
CA ARG A 29 -3.48 0.38 -17.00
C ARG A 29 -2.85 1.77 -16.97
N GLU A 30 -3.29 2.66 -17.85
CA GLU A 30 -2.84 4.05 -17.89
C GLU A 30 -3.19 4.77 -16.58
N ALA A 31 -4.42 4.62 -16.10
CA ALA A 31 -4.85 5.20 -14.83
C ALA A 31 -3.99 4.73 -13.65
N VAL A 32 -3.67 3.43 -13.56
CA VAL A 32 -2.76 2.91 -12.53
C VAL A 32 -1.39 3.58 -12.66
N GLY A 33 -0.81 3.62 -13.86
CA GLY A 33 0.51 4.24 -14.08
C GLY A 33 0.56 5.72 -13.72
N GLN A 34 -0.48 6.50 -14.05
CA GLN A 34 -0.55 7.93 -13.77
C GLN A 34 -0.88 8.26 -12.31
N LYS A 35 -1.64 7.40 -11.62
CA LYS A 35 -2.10 7.66 -10.24
C LYS A 35 -1.19 7.05 -9.18
N SER A 36 -0.39 6.05 -9.54
CA SER A 36 0.61 5.46 -8.65
C SER A 36 1.88 6.32 -8.55
N VAL A 37 2.56 6.19 -7.42
CA VAL A 37 3.73 7.01 -7.08
C VAL A 37 4.72 6.19 -6.29
N LEU A 38 6.01 6.43 -6.51
CA LEU A 38 7.04 5.83 -5.66
C LEU A 38 7.18 6.64 -4.36
N ARG A 39 7.33 5.95 -3.24
CA ARG A 39 7.53 6.52 -1.90
C ARG A 39 8.64 5.76 -1.18
N HIS A 40 9.43 6.49 -0.41
CA HIS A 40 10.45 5.95 0.48
C HIS A 40 10.14 6.41 1.89
N PHE A 41 10.20 5.48 2.84
CA PHE A 41 9.95 5.72 4.25
C PHE A 41 11.19 5.28 5.04
N PRO A 42 11.69 6.09 5.99
CA PRO A 42 12.71 5.60 6.91
C PRO A 42 12.12 4.56 7.85
N ALA A 43 12.97 3.70 8.41
CA ALA A 43 12.54 2.69 9.38
C ALA A 43 11.84 3.37 10.58
N GLY A 44 10.69 2.81 10.98
CA GLY A 44 9.87 3.35 12.06
C GLY A 44 8.90 4.48 11.66
N ALA A 45 8.96 4.98 10.44
CA ALA A 45 7.97 5.97 9.99
C ALA A 45 6.58 5.34 9.83
N PRO A 46 5.51 6.05 10.25
CA PRO A 46 4.15 5.61 9.99
C PRO A 46 3.85 5.70 8.49
N LEU A 47 3.22 4.66 7.94
CA LEU A 47 2.73 4.63 6.56
C LEU A 47 1.27 5.08 6.43
N HIS A 48 0.55 5.11 7.56
CA HIS A 48 -0.87 5.42 7.68
C HIS A 48 -1.13 5.93 9.10
N SER A 49 -1.77 7.10 9.24
CA SER A 49 -1.96 7.80 10.52
C SER A 49 -3.43 7.82 10.96
N GLY A 50 -4.08 6.65 11.00
CA GLY A 50 -5.45 6.48 11.50
C GLY A 50 -6.54 6.42 10.42
N PRO A 51 -7.80 6.15 10.79
CA PRO A 51 -8.87 5.74 9.87
C PRO A 51 -9.25 6.78 8.79
N ASN A 52 -8.89 8.04 8.99
CA ASN A 52 -9.15 9.13 8.04
C ASN A 52 -7.97 9.40 7.09
N ASP A 53 -6.81 8.78 7.31
CA ASP A 53 -5.59 8.98 6.52
C ASP A 53 -5.49 7.93 5.40
N CYS A 54 -6.37 8.02 4.41
CA CYS A 54 -6.39 7.04 3.33
C CYS A 54 -5.26 7.28 2.33
N ALA A 55 -4.13 6.61 2.55
CA ALA A 55 -2.96 6.67 1.67
C ALA A 55 -3.15 5.91 0.34
N GLY A 56 -4.15 5.04 0.26
CA GLY A 56 -4.39 4.14 -0.86
C GLY A 56 -3.70 2.79 -0.69
N LEU A 57 -3.55 2.03 -1.77
CA LEU A 57 -2.89 0.72 -1.74
C LEU A 57 -1.38 0.86 -1.81
N TYR A 58 -0.66 0.19 -0.91
CA TYR A 58 0.78 0.02 -1.02
C TYR A 58 1.13 -1.31 -1.66
N VAL A 59 2.09 -1.29 -2.59
CA VAL A 59 2.78 -2.48 -3.08
C VAL A 59 4.23 -2.36 -2.61
N ILE A 60 4.70 -3.31 -1.81
CA ILE A 60 6.02 -3.22 -1.20
C ILE A 60 7.09 -3.57 -2.23
N ARG A 61 7.84 -2.57 -2.66
CA ARG A 61 8.95 -2.77 -3.62
C ARG A 61 10.20 -3.34 -2.97
N SER A 62 10.47 -2.99 -1.71
CA SER A 62 11.61 -3.48 -0.93
C SER A 62 11.43 -3.12 0.54
N GLY A 63 12.17 -3.81 1.41
CA GLY A 63 12.10 -3.61 2.86
C GLY A 63 10.99 -4.41 3.52
N GLN A 64 10.55 -3.93 4.69
CA GLN A 64 9.54 -4.60 5.50
C GLN A 64 8.57 -3.59 6.09
N VAL A 65 7.28 -3.91 6.06
CA VAL A 65 6.23 -3.16 6.71
C VAL A 65 5.56 -4.06 7.75
N ARG A 66 5.17 -3.47 8.88
CA ARG A 66 4.45 -4.16 9.96
C ARG A 66 3.09 -3.49 10.11
N SER A 67 2.01 -4.28 10.03
CA SER A 67 0.68 -3.84 10.44
C SER A 67 0.42 -4.28 11.87
N TYR A 68 -0.18 -3.39 12.66
CA TYR A 68 -0.51 -3.65 14.05
C TYR A 68 -1.78 -2.89 14.43
N ILE A 69 -2.43 -3.36 15.49
CA ILE A 69 -3.50 -2.67 16.20
C ILE A 69 -3.02 -2.27 17.59
N LEU A 70 -3.69 -1.31 18.21
CA LEU A 70 -3.48 -0.96 19.62
C LEU A 70 -4.52 -1.68 20.46
N SER A 71 -4.10 -2.39 21.50
CA SER A 71 -5.02 -2.94 22.51
C SER A 71 -5.66 -1.81 23.33
N GLU A 72 -6.69 -2.12 24.12
CA GLU A 72 -7.27 -1.18 25.09
C GLU A 72 -6.22 -0.59 26.05
N GLU A 73 -5.21 -1.40 26.41
CA GLU A 73 -4.07 -0.99 27.25
C GLU A 73 -2.99 -0.18 26.49
N GLY A 74 -3.20 0.11 25.20
CA GLY A 74 -2.27 0.85 24.35
C GLY A 74 -1.05 0.06 23.85
N ARG A 75 -1.06 -1.27 23.95
CA ARG A 75 0.04 -2.12 23.45
C ARG A 75 -0.14 -2.41 21.96
N GLU A 76 0.97 -2.37 21.21
CA GLU A 76 0.97 -2.78 19.81
C GLU A 76 0.86 -4.29 19.67
N VAL A 77 -0.20 -4.79 19.05
CA VAL A 77 -0.35 -6.19 18.67
C VAL A 77 -0.11 -6.31 17.17
N THR A 78 0.96 -7.01 16.79
CA THR A 78 1.31 -7.20 15.37
C THR A 78 0.32 -8.18 14.73
N LEU A 79 -0.33 -7.75 13.65
CA LEU A 79 -1.24 -8.60 12.89
C LEU A 79 -0.48 -9.42 11.85
N PHE A 80 0.32 -8.73 11.03
CA PHE A 80 1.12 -9.35 9.98
C PHE A 80 2.27 -8.44 9.57
N ARG A 81 3.21 -9.03 8.82
CA ARG A 81 4.35 -8.35 8.22
C ARG A 81 4.23 -8.51 6.71
N LEU A 82 4.50 -7.41 6.00
CA LEU A 82 4.55 -7.36 4.55
C LEU A 82 6.01 -7.24 4.13
N TYR A 83 6.37 -7.99 3.09
CA TYR A 83 7.69 -8.05 2.50
C TYR A 83 7.60 -7.65 1.02
N GLU A 84 8.72 -7.75 0.31
CA GLU A 84 8.77 -7.50 -1.12
C GLU A 84 7.65 -8.22 -1.88
N ARG A 85 6.98 -7.50 -2.79
CA ARG A 85 5.85 -7.92 -3.61
C ARG A 85 4.52 -8.14 -2.86
N ASP A 86 4.49 -7.96 -1.54
CA ASP A 86 3.21 -7.95 -0.83
C ASP A 86 2.41 -6.66 -1.09
N VAL A 87 1.09 -6.78 -1.00
CA VAL A 87 0.15 -5.66 -1.15
C VAL A 87 -0.52 -5.38 0.19
N CYS A 88 -0.42 -4.14 0.67
CA CYS A 88 -1.18 -3.69 1.83
C CYS A 88 -2.56 -3.22 1.39
N ILE A 89 -3.58 -4.03 1.66
CA ILE A 89 -4.98 -3.63 1.42
C ILE A 89 -5.50 -2.71 2.53
N PHE A 90 -5.03 -2.93 3.76
CA PHE A 90 -5.49 -2.18 4.93
C PHE A 90 -5.07 -0.71 4.95
N SER A 91 -4.07 -0.31 4.16
CA SER A 91 -3.74 1.12 3.97
C SER A 91 -4.77 1.88 3.13
N ALA A 92 -5.69 1.16 2.47
CA ALA A 92 -6.85 1.70 1.77
C ALA A 92 -8.14 1.45 2.56
N SER A 93 -8.08 1.50 3.90
CA SER A 93 -9.23 1.29 4.80
C SER A 93 -10.47 2.10 4.41
N CYS A 94 -10.29 3.35 3.94
CA CYS A 94 -11.40 4.24 3.59
C CYS A 94 -12.34 3.73 2.47
N ILE A 95 -11.89 2.80 1.61
CA ILE A 95 -12.73 2.23 0.54
C ILE A 95 -13.41 0.92 0.96
N MET A 96 -13.12 0.41 2.15
CA MET A 96 -13.62 -0.88 2.65
C MET A 96 -14.79 -0.67 3.59
N LYS A 97 -16.01 -0.85 3.07
CA LYS A 97 -17.26 -0.49 3.79
C LYS A 97 -17.55 -1.31 5.05
N ASN A 98 -17.05 -2.54 5.15
CA ASN A 98 -17.43 -3.50 6.19
C ASN A 98 -16.23 -4.11 6.92
N ILE A 99 -15.07 -3.44 6.94
CA ILE A 99 -13.94 -3.88 7.76
C ILE A 99 -13.97 -3.10 9.08
N GLN A 100 -14.13 -3.84 10.18
CA GLN A 100 -13.94 -3.33 11.53
C GLN A 100 -12.45 -3.46 11.87
N PHE A 101 -11.86 -2.35 12.32
CA PHE A 101 -10.47 -2.26 12.75
C PHE A 101 -10.35 -2.11 14.27
N ASP A 102 -11.46 -2.33 14.98
CA ASP A 102 -11.56 -2.29 16.44
C ASP A 102 -11.01 -3.58 17.07
#